data_AF-A0ABD2PVM7-F1
#
_entry.id   AF-A0ABD2PVM7-F1
#
_cell.length_a   1.000
_cell.length_b   1.000
_cell.length_c   1.000
_cell.angle_alpha   90.00
_cell.angle_beta   90.00
_cell.angle_gamma   90.00
#
_symmetry.space_group_name_H-M   'P 1'
#
loop_
_entity.id
_entity.type
_entity.pdbx_description
1 polymer ?
#
loop_
_entity_poly.entity_id
_entity_poly.type
_entity_poly.pdbx_seq_one_letter_code
_entity_poly.pdbx_strand_id
1 'polypeptide(L)'
;MSQEEPIFVLEHRRAEGQSLRLSTRTGMVLDREQQAEYKLLLLAYDMANFFDAEQAPGRLTSTLTLVIRVEDVNDNVPHIQPLDGPIIIPETTAPGTVIYSLNATDPDDGLNGKVRFSYSASERHSAFQIEAESYFSVHSDGRIVVKQKPDVDKTAVSDAGLGHLARPVTRRFRFKVQAEDLNPPPHLDETEVIVQVQDVNDERPELFFLSESFSVLENQPKDTLVGVIEVLLPYYRANPPNSKNE
;
A
#
# COMPACT_ATOMS: atom_id res chain seq x y z
N MET A 1 -36.00 -15.00 22.45
CA MET A 1 -35.26 -13.73 22.30
C MET A 1 -34.43 -13.57 23.55
N SER A 2 -33.13 -13.79 23.47
CA SER A 2 -32.22 -13.48 24.58
C SER A 2 -32.24 -11.96 24.77
N GLN A 3 -32.66 -11.49 25.95
CA GLN A 3 -32.42 -10.09 26.30
C GLN A 3 -30.91 -9.92 26.43
N GLU A 4 -30.32 -9.06 25.61
CA GLU A 4 -28.93 -8.65 25.79
C GLU A 4 -28.79 -8.04 27.19
N GLU A 5 -27.82 -8.55 27.96
CA GLU A 5 -27.60 -8.06 29.31
C GLU A 5 -27.00 -6.64 29.25
N PRO A 6 -27.42 -5.72 30.14
CA PRO A 6 -26.98 -4.34 30.09
C PRO A 6 -25.50 -4.18 30.45
N ILE A 7 -24.77 -3.40 29.62
CA ILE A 7 -23.33 -3.13 29.78
C ILE A 7 -23.04 -2.21 30.97
N PHE A 8 -23.96 -1.31 31.30
CA PHE A 8 -23.85 -0.41 32.44
C PHE A 8 -24.77 -0.83 33.58
N VAL A 9 -24.26 -0.74 34.80
CA VAL A 9 -24.98 -1.00 36.05
C VAL A 9 -25.03 0.29 36.85
N LEU A 10 -26.23 0.68 37.27
CA LEU A 10 -26.46 1.84 38.13
C LEU A 10 -26.81 1.33 39.53
N GLU A 11 -25.96 1.61 40.51
CA GLU A 11 -26.12 1.16 41.89
C GLU A 11 -26.29 2.34 42.85
N HIS A 12 -27.06 2.13 43.92
CA HIS A 12 -27.13 3.05 45.06
C HIS A 12 -26.46 2.42 46.27
N ARG A 13 -25.39 3.05 46.78
CA ARG A 13 -24.75 2.59 48.02
C ARG A 13 -25.26 3.42 49.18
N ARG A 14 -25.87 2.77 50.18
CA ARG A 14 -26.43 3.44 51.37
C ARG A 14 -25.42 4.33 52.12
N ALA A 15 -24.13 4.05 51.99
CA ALA A 15 -23.04 4.85 52.58
C ALA A 15 -22.75 6.16 51.81
N GLU A 16 -23.20 6.31 50.56
CA GLU A 16 -22.92 7.44 49.67
C GLU A 16 -24.07 8.48 49.61
N GLY A 17 -25.02 8.42 50.55
CA GLY A 17 -26.11 9.39 50.64
C GLY A 17 -27.08 9.29 49.45
N GLN A 18 -27.23 10.36 48.68
CA GLN A 18 -28.15 10.45 47.52
C GLN A 18 -27.46 10.15 46.17
N SER A 19 -26.17 9.81 46.17
CA SER A 19 -25.40 9.59 44.94
C SER A 19 -25.65 8.21 44.34
N LEU A 20 -25.82 8.14 43.02
CA LEU A 20 -25.86 6.90 42.26
C LEU A 20 -24.49 6.65 41.62
N ARG A 21 -24.05 5.40 41.63
CA ARG A 21 -22.81 4.97 40.99
C ARG A 21 -23.14 4.27 39.69
N LEU A 22 -22.65 4.82 38.59
CA LEU A 22 -22.69 4.16 37.29
C LEU A 22 -21.34 3.46 37.05
N SER A 23 -21.37 2.18 36.73
CA SER A 23 -20.18 1.39 36.39
C SER A 23 -20.45 0.48 35.22
N THR A 24 -19.41 0.09 34.49
CA THR A 24 -19.49 -1.05 33.57
C THR A 24 -19.71 -2.33 34.35
N ARG A 25 -20.37 -3.30 33.74
CA ARG A 25 -20.58 -4.62 34.33
C ARG A 25 -19.26 -5.38 34.39
N THR A 26 -19.06 -6.14 35.47
CA THR A 26 -17.85 -6.97 35.65
C THR A 26 -17.66 -7.92 34.46
N GLY A 27 -16.45 -7.89 33.88
CA GLY A 27 -16.08 -8.73 32.74
C GLY A 27 -16.47 -8.17 31.37
N MET A 28 -17.15 -7.02 31.31
CA MET A 28 -17.42 -6.32 30.05
C MET A 28 -16.36 -5.22 29.84
N VAL A 29 -15.78 -5.20 28.65
CA VAL A 29 -14.86 -4.17 28.18
C VAL A 29 -15.61 -3.32 27.15
N LEU A 30 -15.47 -2.01 27.23
CA LEU A 30 -16.01 -1.11 26.21
C LEU A 30 -15.02 -1.05 25.05
N ASP A 31 -15.55 -1.17 23.85
CA ASP A 31 -14.82 -1.11 22.59
C ASP A 31 -15.46 0.00 21.76
N ARG A 32 -14.66 1.00 21.37
CA ARG A 32 -15.15 2.19 20.68
C ARG A 32 -15.49 1.86 19.22
N GLU A 33 -14.71 0.99 18.60
CA GLU A 33 -14.85 0.47 17.25
C GLU A 33 -16.16 -0.32 17.13
N GLN A 34 -16.58 -0.99 18.22
CA GLN A 34 -17.90 -1.59 18.31
C GLN A 34 -19.01 -0.57 18.56
N GLN A 35 -18.86 0.33 19.55
CA GLN A 35 -19.84 1.38 19.84
C GLN A 35 -19.23 2.58 20.58
N ALA A 36 -19.10 3.70 19.87
CA ALA A 36 -18.49 4.93 20.39
C ALA A 36 -19.37 5.76 21.36
N GLU A 37 -20.70 5.61 21.32
CA GLU A 37 -21.62 6.42 22.14
C GLU A 37 -22.80 5.58 22.66
N TYR A 38 -23.15 5.78 23.94
CA TYR A 38 -24.33 5.21 24.59
C TYR A 38 -25.23 6.33 25.11
N LYS A 39 -26.54 6.20 24.88
CA LYS A 39 -27.56 7.13 25.39
C LYS A 39 -28.46 6.40 26.39
N LEU A 40 -28.37 6.76 27.65
CA LEU A 40 -29.16 6.17 28.73
C LEU A 40 -30.26 7.15 29.15
N LEU A 41 -31.50 6.67 29.26
CA LEU A 41 -32.61 7.43 29.85
C LEU A 41 -32.78 6.99 31.30
N LEU A 42 -32.49 7.91 32.24
CA LEU A 42 -32.69 7.69 33.66
C LEU A 42 -34.06 8.23 34.08
N LEU A 43 -34.85 7.40 34.75
CA LEU A 43 -36.13 7.77 35.34
C LEU A 43 -36.02 7.70 36.86
N ALA A 44 -36.16 8.84 37.52
CA ALA A 44 -36.31 8.93 38.96
C ALA A 44 -37.80 9.11 39.30
N TYR A 45 -38.26 8.48 40.37
CA TYR A 45 -39.61 8.62 40.88
C TYR A 45 -39.61 8.63 42.41
N ASP A 46 -40.59 9.31 43.00
CA ASP A 46 -40.74 9.33 44.46
C ASP A 46 -41.31 8.01 45.02
N MET A 47 -41.05 7.76 46.30
CA MET A 47 -41.64 6.66 47.06
C MET A 47 -42.99 7.09 47.67
N ALA A 48 -43.92 7.61 46.87
CA ALA A 48 -45.27 7.86 47.37
C ALA A 48 -45.87 6.56 47.96
N ASN A 49 -46.17 6.59 49.27
CA ASN A 49 -46.74 5.49 50.03
C ASN A 49 -48.18 5.18 49.57
N PHE A 50 -48.32 4.40 48.51
CA PHE A 50 -49.62 3.83 48.14
C PHE A 50 -49.52 2.31 48.18
N PHE A 51 -50.49 1.71 48.86
CA PHE A 51 -50.55 0.27 49.18
C PHE A 51 -50.77 -0.63 47.95
N ASP A 52 -50.87 -0.08 46.74
CA ASP A 52 -50.97 -0.82 45.48
C ASP A 52 -50.04 -0.20 44.43
N ALA A 53 -48.96 -0.91 44.11
CA ALA A 53 -47.86 -0.44 43.24
C ALA A 53 -48.24 -0.25 41.77
N GLU A 54 -49.40 -0.74 41.33
CA GLU A 54 -49.84 -0.67 39.94
C GLU A 54 -50.64 0.60 39.59
N GLN A 55 -51.13 1.36 40.58
CA GLN A 55 -51.94 2.55 40.33
C GLN A 55 -51.71 3.64 41.39
N ALA A 56 -50.55 4.31 41.35
CA ALA A 56 -50.29 5.49 42.17
C ALA A 56 -50.47 6.80 41.35
N PRO A 57 -51.71 7.29 41.12
CA PRO A 57 -51.92 8.60 40.54
C PRO A 57 -51.33 9.67 41.46
N GLY A 58 -50.33 10.42 40.97
CA GLY A 58 -49.66 11.49 41.71
C GLY A 58 -48.18 11.26 42.03
N ARG A 59 -47.59 10.14 41.61
CA ARG A 59 -46.13 9.93 41.69
C ARG A 59 -45.40 10.98 40.84
N LEU A 60 -44.53 11.77 41.46
CA LEU A 60 -43.69 12.72 40.74
C LEU A 60 -42.49 12.00 40.13
N THR A 61 -42.19 12.32 38.88
CA THR A 61 -41.09 11.71 38.13
C THR A 61 -40.15 12.78 37.57
N SER A 62 -38.88 12.44 37.42
CA SER A 62 -37.89 13.23 36.69
C SER A 62 -37.14 12.33 35.73
N THR A 63 -36.83 12.86 34.55
CA THR A 63 -36.08 12.13 33.50
C THR A 63 -34.80 12.87 33.16
N LEU A 64 -33.71 12.11 33.01
CA LEU A 64 -32.41 12.62 32.57
C LEU A 64 -31.88 11.75 31.43
N THR A 65 -31.46 12.39 30.34
CA THR A 65 -30.71 11.71 29.27
C THR A 65 -29.22 11.85 29.55
N LEU A 66 -28.55 10.73 29.77
CA LEU A 66 -27.10 10.65 29.94
C LEU A 66 -26.46 10.16 28.64
N VAL A 67 -25.47 10.89 28.15
CA VAL A 67 -24.66 10.49 27.00
C VAL A 67 -23.29 10.06 27.52
N ILE A 68 -22.90 8.83 27.24
CA ILE A 68 -21.58 8.27 27.57
C ILE A 68 -20.82 8.13 26.27
N ARG A 69 -19.66 8.79 26.18
CA ARG A 69 -18.75 8.69 25.05
C ARG A 69 -17.59 7.78 25.43
N VAL A 70 -17.30 6.82 24.58
CA VAL A 70 -16.13 5.95 24.73
C VAL A 70 -14.96 6.68 24.08
N GLU A 71 -13.90 6.89 24.85
CA GLU A 71 -12.66 7.46 24.33
C GLU A 71 -11.86 6.39 23.58
N ASP A 72 -11.17 6.84 22.55
CA ASP A 72 -10.37 5.99 21.66
C ASP A 72 -9.06 5.53 22.30
N VAL A 73 -8.63 4.33 21.96
CA VAL A 73 -7.31 3.78 22.29
C VAL A 73 -6.73 3.26 20.98
N ASN A 74 -5.42 3.49 20.75
CA ASN A 74 -4.73 2.97 19.57
C ASN A 74 -4.51 1.46 19.68
N ASP A 75 -5.54 0.65 19.50
CA ASP A 75 -5.48 -0.81 19.62
C ASP A 75 -5.70 -1.55 18.30
N ASN A 76 -5.94 -0.83 17.21
CA ASN A 76 -5.94 -1.39 15.86
C ASN A 76 -4.62 -1.08 15.14
N VAL A 77 -4.39 -1.82 14.06
CA VAL A 77 -3.22 -1.67 13.19
C VAL A 77 -3.74 -1.24 11.81
N PRO A 78 -3.05 -0.32 11.11
CA PRO A 78 -3.43 0.02 9.75
C PRO A 78 -3.48 -1.23 8.88
N HIS A 79 -4.50 -1.39 8.05
CA HIS A 79 -4.61 -2.55 7.17
C HIS A 79 -4.43 -2.11 5.71
N ILE A 80 -3.34 -2.52 5.07
CA ILE A 80 -3.11 -2.23 3.65
C ILE A 80 -3.97 -3.16 2.80
N GLN A 81 -4.74 -2.59 1.87
CA GLN A 81 -5.53 -3.37 0.93
C GLN A 81 -4.61 -4.23 0.03
N PRO A 82 -4.90 -5.53 -0.14
CA PRO A 82 -4.11 -6.40 -1.00
C PRO A 82 -4.03 -5.87 -2.43
N LEU A 83 -2.86 -6.00 -3.05
CA LEU A 83 -2.70 -5.72 -4.47
C LEU A 83 -3.22 -6.93 -5.27
N ASP A 84 -4.03 -6.68 -6.31
CA ASP A 84 -4.58 -7.72 -7.20
C ASP A 84 -3.52 -8.38 -8.12
N GLY A 85 -2.24 -8.00 -7.97
CA GLY A 85 -1.13 -8.50 -8.77
C GLY A 85 0.00 -7.49 -8.92
N PRO A 86 0.98 -7.77 -9.80
CA PRO A 86 2.03 -6.82 -10.11
C PRO A 86 1.49 -5.61 -10.86
N ILE A 87 2.05 -4.43 -10.61
CA ILE A 87 1.78 -3.21 -11.35
C ILE A 87 2.53 -3.30 -12.68
N ILE A 88 1.81 -3.35 -13.80
CA ILE A 88 2.42 -3.51 -15.13
C ILE A 88 2.52 -2.14 -15.80
N ILE A 89 3.72 -1.74 -16.20
CA ILE A 89 3.97 -0.46 -16.88
C ILE A 89 4.89 -0.63 -18.10
N PRO A 90 4.74 0.18 -19.16
CA PRO A 90 5.73 0.22 -20.25
C PRO A 90 7.02 0.90 -19.79
N GLU A 91 8.18 0.52 -20.34
CA GLU A 91 9.46 1.16 -20.01
C GLU A 91 9.53 2.64 -20.39
N THR A 92 8.71 3.04 -21.36
CA THR A 92 8.57 4.43 -21.83
C THR A 92 7.80 5.33 -20.85
N THR A 93 7.31 4.78 -19.73
CA THR A 93 6.54 5.54 -18.72
C THR A 93 7.32 6.76 -18.25
N ALA A 94 6.71 7.94 -18.41
CA ALA A 94 7.35 9.21 -18.11
C ALA A 94 7.54 9.41 -16.59
N PRO A 95 8.64 10.07 -16.16
CA PRO A 95 8.79 10.55 -14.79
C PRO A 95 7.61 11.43 -14.37
N GLY A 96 7.19 11.31 -13.10
CA GLY A 96 6.02 11.99 -12.54
C GLY A 96 4.70 11.25 -12.74
N THR A 97 4.68 10.14 -13.49
CA THR A 97 3.48 9.31 -13.66
C THR A 97 3.17 8.55 -12.37
N VAL A 98 1.94 8.66 -11.88
CA VAL A 98 1.41 7.81 -10.79
C VAL A 98 1.04 6.46 -11.39
N ILE A 99 1.71 5.39 -10.95
CA ILE A 99 1.51 4.03 -11.48
C ILE A 99 0.61 3.17 -10.60
N TYR A 100 0.46 3.55 -9.33
CA TYR A 100 -0.44 2.90 -8.38
C TYR A 100 -0.78 3.84 -7.22
N SER A 101 -1.91 3.60 -6.56
CA SER A 101 -2.28 4.27 -5.32
C SER A 101 -2.62 3.19 -4.29
N LEU A 102 -1.77 3.06 -3.29
CA LEU A 102 -2.02 2.21 -2.13
C LEU A 102 -3.22 2.76 -1.35
N ASN A 103 -3.93 1.86 -0.69
CA ASN A 103 -5.02 2.20 0.20
C ASN A 103 -4.89 1.40 1.48
N ALA A 104 -5.13 2.05 2.61
CA ALA A 104 -5.08 1.42 3.92
C ALA A 104 -6.15 2.02 4.81
N THR A 105 -6.65 1.21 5.73
CA THR A 105 -7.70 1.61 6.67
C THR A 105 -7.27 1.27 8.08
N ASP A 106 -7.46 2.21 8.99
CA ASP A 106 -7.33 1.99 10.42
C ASP A 106 -8.64 2.49 11.05
N PRO A 107 -9.36 1.63 11.81
CA PRO A 107 -10.66 1.99 12.36
C PRO A 107 -10.59 2.98 13.52
N ASP A 108 -9.43 3.19 14.15
CA ASP A 108 -9.27 4.06 15.32
C ASP A 108 -9.63 5.53 15.00
N ASP A 109 -9.87 6.37 16.01
CA ASP A 109 -10.26 7.76 15.82
C ASP A 109 -9.06 8.73 15.68
N GLY A 110 -9.26 9.82 14.96
CA GLY A 110 -8.30 10.92 14.91
C GLY A 110 -6.92 10.54 14.35
N LEU A 111 -5.86 10.69 15.15
CA LEU A 111 -4.48 10.36 14.73
C LEU A 111 -4.19 8.87 14.79
N ASN A 112 -4.91 8.13 15.63
CA ASN A 112 -4.79 6.68 15.77
C ASN A 112 -5.27 5.99 14.49
N GLY A 113 -6.36 6.48 13.89
CA GLY A 113 -6.84 5.97 12.59
C GLY A 113 -6.20 6.58 11.35
N LYS A 114 -5.31 7.58 11.51
CA LYS A 114 -4.79 8.32 10.35
C LYS A 114 -3.53 7.64 9.84
N VAL A 115 -3.58 7.18 8.59
CA VAL A 115 -2.49 6.40 7.99
C VAL A 115 -1.58 7.27 7.12
N ARG A 116 -0.27 6.99 7.15
CA ARG A 116 0.70 7.46 6.14
C ARG A 116 1.50 6.30 5.59
N PHE A 117 1.93 6.44 4.34
CA PHE A 117 2.75 5.44 3.65
C PHE A 117 4.21 5.86 3.54
N SER A 118 5.10 4.87 3.52
CA SER A 118 6.50 5.05 3.14
C SER A 118 7.11 3.76 2.60
N TYR A 119 8.32 3.84 2.09
CA TYR A 119 9.16 2.66 1.97
C TYR A 119 9.33 1.98 3.33
N SER A 120 9.36 0.65 3.34
CA SER A 120 9.57 -0.11 4.57
C SER A 120 10.96 0.18 5.15
N ALA A 121 11.00 0.48 6.45
CA ALA A 121 12.25 0.67 7.16
C ALA A 121 13.01 -0.65 7.37
N SER A 122 12.31 -1.79 7.40
CA SER A 122 12.91 -3.11 7.61
C SER A 122 13.76 -3.56 6.42
N GLU A 123 13.44 -3.10 5.21
CA GLU A 123 14.15 -3.41 3.95
C GLU A 123 15.02 -2.25 3.44
N ARG A 124 15.29 -1.23 4.25
CA ARG A 124 16.02 0.00 3.84
C ARG A 124 17.39 -0.25 3.19
N HIS A 125 18.08 -1.32 3.58
CA HIS A 125 19.39 -1.70 3.03
C HIS A 125 19.33 -2.84 2.02
N SER A 126 18.12 -3.30 1.66
CA SER A 126 17.91 -4.35 0.70
C SER A 126 18.27 -3.88 -0.69
N ALA A 127 19.06 -4.67 -1.43
CA ALA A 127 19.45 -4.34 -2.79
C ALA A 127 18.22 -4.10 -3.70
N PHE A 128 17.16 -4.89 -3.49
CA PHE A 128 15.90 -4.76 -4.23
C PHE A 128 15.22 -3.41 -3.97
N GLN A 129 15.18 -2.98 -2.71
CA GLN A 129 14.57 -1.70 -2.35
C GLN A 129 15.42 -0.51 -2.83
N ILE A 130 16.74 -0.58 -2.66
CA ILE A 130 17.67 0.46 -3.15
C ILE A 130 17.54 0.63 -4.67
N GLU A 131 17.46 -0.47 -5.40
CA GLU A 131 17.22 -0.44 -6.84
C GLU A 131 15.87 0.21 -7.16
N ALA A 132 14.79 -0.24 -6.52
CA ALA A 132 13.45 0.30 -6.74
C ALA A 132 13.33 1.80 -6.40
N GLU A 133 13.95 2.27 -5.31
CA GLU A 133 13.99 3.68 -4.90
C GLU A 133 14.68 4.59 -5.93
N SER A 134 15.51 4.01 -6.82
CA SER A 134 16.10 4.75 -7.93
C SER A 134 15.04 5.09 -8.99
N TYR A 135 14.07 4.20 -9.21
CA TYR A 135 13.04 4.30 -10.26
C TYR A 135 11.69 4.81 -9.78
N PHE A 136 11.33 4.56 -8.52
CA PHE A 136 10.02 4.85 -7.97
C PHE A 136 10.13 5.65 -6.68
N SER A 137 9.09 6.43 -6.37
CA SER A 137 8.88 7.07 -5.08
C SER A 137 7.53 6.66 -4.50
N VAL A 138 7.51 6.40 -3.20
CA VAL A 138 6.28 6.17 -2.43
C VAL A 138 5.96 7.44 -1.66
N HIS A 139 4.81 8.03 -1.94
CA HIS A 139 4.33 9.25 -1.28
C HIS A 139 3.53 8.88 -0.03
N SER A 140 3.46 9.81 0.93
CA SER A 140 2.74 9.60 2.20
C SER A 140 1.24 9.38 2.05
N ASP A 141 0.67 9.81 0.92
CA ASP A 141 -0.74 9.61 0.55
C ASP A 141 -0.99 8.27 -0.17
N GLY A 142 0.03 7.40 -0.25
CA GLY A 142 -0.08 6.07 -0.86
C GLY A 142 0.25 6.02 -2.35
N ARG A 143 0.49 7.15 -3.02
CA ARG A 143 0.83 7.13 -4.45
C ARG A 143 2.24 6.62 -4.70
N ILE A 144 2.36 5.70 -5.64
CA ILE A 144 3.62 5.22 -6.18
C ILE A 144 3.86 5.93 -7.52
N VAL A 145 4.98 6.63 -7.63
CA VAL A 145 5.28 7.55 -8.74
C VAL A 145 6.60 7.20 -9.39
N VAL A 146 6.69 7.28 -10.71
CA VAL A 146 7.94 7.08 -11.45
C VAL A 146 8.86 8.27 -11.26
N LYS A 147 10.08 8.06 -10.77
CA LYS A 147 11.14 9.09 -10.62
C LYS A 147 11.98 9.25 -11.88
N GLN A 148 12.31 8.14 -12.51
CA GLN A 148 13.11 8.08 -13.74
C GLN A 148 12.57 6.97 -14.63
N LYS A 149 12.77 7.08 -15.95
CA LYS A 149 12.33 6.06 -16.90
C LYS A 149 12.99 4.71 -16.59
N PRO A 150 12.22 3.64 -16.39
CA PRO A 150 12.74 2.30 -16.17
C PRO A 150 13.09 1.64 -17.51
N ASP A 151 13.97 2.28 -18.28
CA ASP A 151 14.52 1.81 -19.56
C ASP A 151 15.22 0.46 -19.34
N VAL A 152 14.65 -0.61 -19.93
CA VAL A 152 15.12 -1.99 -19.80
C VAL A 152 16.11 -2.37 -20.91
N ASP A 153 16.11 -1.64 -22.02
CA ASP A 153 17.02 -1.86 -23.15
C ASP A 153 18.50 -1.67 -22.78
N LYS A 154 18.78 -0.78 -21.83
CA LYS A 154 20.14 -0.57 -21.30
C LYS A 154 20.67 -1.72 -20.44
N THR A 155 19.81 -2.68 -20.04
CA THR A 155 20.24 -3.86 -19.28
C THR A 155 20.57 -5.02 -20.21
N ALA A 156 21.70 -4.90 -20.91
CA ALA A 156 22.21 -5.98 -21.74
C ALA A 156 22.42 -7.26 -20.92
N VAL A 157 21.63 -8.29 -21.24
CA VAL A 157 21.88 -9.64 -20.75
C VAL A 157 23.18 -10.11 -21.40
N SER A 158 24.23 -10.25 -20.59
CA SER A 158 25.55 -10.74 -20.99
C SER A 158 25.57 -12.25 -21.27
N ASP A 159 24.46 -12.84 -21.70
CA ASP A 159 24.38 -14.27 -21.97
C ASP A 159 24.81 -14.51 -23.42
N ALA A 160 26.13 -14.51 -23.58
CA ALA A 160 26.82 -14.87 -24.81
C ALA A 160 26.47 -16.33 -25.18
N GLY A 161 25.46 -16.55 -26.03
CA GLY A 161 25.26 -17.91 -26.56
C GLY A 161 24.04 -18.19 -27.42
N LEU A 162 22.95 -17.45 -27.29
CA LEU A 162 21.73 -17.72 -28.08
C LEU A 162 21.26 -16.47 -28.81
N GLY A 163 21.73 -16.36 -30.04
CA GLY A 163 21.20 -15.40 -31.00
C GLY A 163 19.71 -15.62 -31.31
N HIS A 164 19.07 -14.52 -31.71
CA HIS A 164 17.93 -14.48 -32.63
C HIS A 164 16.51 -14.75 -32.12
N LEU A 165 16.27 -14.85 -30.81
CA LEU A 165 14.91 -14.69 -30.28
C LEU A 165 14.94 -13.73 -29.08
N ALA A 166 14.83 -12.44 -29.37
CA ALA A 166 14.58 -11.40 -28.38
C ALA A 166 13.30 -11.76 -27.63
N ARG A 167 13.44 -12.43 -26.49
CA ARG A 167 12.33 -12.59 -25.56
C ARG A 167 12.08 -11.21 -24.96
N PRO A 168 10.82 -10.76 -24.84
CA PRO A 168 10.52 -9.50 -24.16
C PRO A 168 11.16 -9.55 -22.77
N VAL A 169 12.16 -8.69 -22.55
CA VAL A 169 12.89 -8.64 -21.28
C VAL A 169 11.98 -7.95 -20.29
N THR A 170 11.17 -8.75 -19.60
CA THR A 170 10.33 -8.24 -18.54
C THR A 170 11.18 -8.03 -17.29
N ARG A 171 11.46 -6.78 -16.94
CA ARG A 171 12.16 -6.45 -15.69
C ARG A 171 11.16 -6.33 -14.55
N ARG A 172 11.51 -6.86 -13.37
CA ARG A 172 10.67 -6.79 -12.17
C ARG A 172 11.41 -6.04 -11.07
N PHE A 173 10.80 -4.96 -10.60
CA PHE A 173 11.23 -4.26 -9.41
C PHE A 173 10.37 -4.72 -8.24
N ARG A 174 11.02 -5.01 -7.11
CA ARG A 174 10.39 -5.50 -5.90
C ARG A 174 10.84 -4.62 -4.73
N PHE A 175 9.89 -4.15 -3.93
CA PHE A 175 10.19 -3.37 -2.73
C PHE A 175 9.04 -3.51 -1.73
N LYS A 176 9.32 -3.28 -0.46
CA LYS A 176 8.28 -3.23 0.57
C LYS A 176 7.87 -1.80 0.87
N VAL A 177 6.58 -1.62 1.10
CA VAL A 177 6.00 -0.39 1.62
C VAL A 177 5.40 -0.68 2.98
N GLN A 178 5.39 0.33 3.85
CA GLN A 178 4.72 0.28 5.14
C GLN A 178 3.63 1.35 5.20
N ALA A 179 2.55 1.03 5.90
CA ALA A 179 1.51 1.94 6.32
C ALA A 179 1.57 2.03 7.85
N GLU A 180 1.62 3.24 8.39
CA GLU A 180 1.68 3.46 9.84
C GLU A 180 0.67 4.51 10.27
N ASP A 181 0.11 4.34 11.47
CA ASP A 181 -0.70 5.35 12.10
C ASP A 181 0.15 6.58 12.51
N LEU A 182 -0.50 7.66 12.96
CA LEU A 182 0.19 8.88 13.42
C LEU A 182 0.33 8.96 14.94
N ASN A 183 0.06 7.89 15.66
CA ASN A 183 0.19 7.82 17.10
C ASN A 183 1.61 7.36 17.53
N PRO A 184 2.17 7.84 18.66
CA PRO A 184 3.43 7.30 19.21
C PRO A 184 3.19 6.33 20.39
N PRO A 185 3.72 5.08 20.38
CA PRO A 185 4.40 4.42 19.26
C PRO A 185 3.40 4.02 18.17
N PRO A 186 3.80 4.09 16.89
CA PRO A 186 2.90 3.77 15.81
C PRO A 186 2.74 2.27 15.64
N HIS A 187 1.54 1.85 15.29
CA HIS A 187 1.29 0.55 14.70
C HIS A 187 1.50 0.62 13.18
N LEU A 188 1.94 -0.50 12.60
CA LEU A 188 2.27 -0.57 11.19
C LEU A 188 1.86 -1.91 10.57
N ASP A 189 1.60 -1.84 9.27
CA ASP A 189 1.45 -2.99 8.38
C ASP A 189 2.37 -2.81 7.17
N GLU A 190 2.81 -3.92 6.59
CA GLU A 190 3.76 -3.94 5.48
C GLU A 190 3.22 -4.79 4.33
N THR A 191 3.49 -4.36 3.10
CA THR A 191 3.20 -5.16 1.91
C THR A 191 4.31 -5.10 0.88
N GLU A 192 4.47 -6.17 0.11
CA GLU A 192 5.40 -6.25 -1.01
C GLU A 192 4.73 -5.71 -2.28
N VAL A 193 5.38 -4.75 -2.92
CA VAL A 193 4.98 -4.20 -4.21
C VAL A 193 5.90 -4.74 -5.29
N ILE A 194 5.31 -5.24 -6.38
CA ILE A 194 6.03 -5.70 -7.55
C ILE A 194 5.62 -4.84 -8.74
N VAL A 195 6.58 -4.16 -9.36
CA VAL A 195 6.39 -3.43 -10.62
C VAL A 195 7.03 -4.23 -11.75
N GLN A 196 6.22 -4.60 -12.73
CA GLN A 196 6.64 -5.32 -13.93
C GLN A 196 6.74 -4.35 -15.11
N VAL A 197 7.95 -4.16 -15.62
CA VAL A 197 8.21 -3.28 -16.76
C VAL A 197 8.19 -4.08 -18.05
N GLN A 198 7.39 -3.62 -18.99
CA GLN A 198 7.27 -4.18 -20.32
C GLN A 198 8.17 -3.42 -21.28
N ASP A 199 8.99 -4.21 -21.99
CA ASP A 199 9.72 -3.79 -23.17
C ASP A 199 8.75 -3.24 -24.24
N VAL A 200 9.09 -2.07 -24.78
CA VAL A 200 8.42 -1.40 -25.87
C VAL A 200 9.43 -1.19 -26.98
N ASN A 201 9.06 -1.53 -28.23
CA ASN A 201 9.88 -1.22 -29.40
C ASN A 201 9.95 0.31 -29.67
N ASP A 202 10.75 1.03 -28.90
CA ASP A 202 11.03 2.46 -29.02
C ASP A 202 12.46 2.75 -29.51
N GLU A 203 13.28 1.71 -29.65
CA GLU A 203 14.61 1.80 -30.25
C GLU A 203 14.62 1.47 -31.76
N ARG A 204 15.56 2.06 -32.49
CA ARG A 204 15.72 1.83 -33.94
C ARG A 204 16.82 0.80 -34.20
N PRO A 205 16.73 0.02 -35.29
CA PRO A 205 17.87 -0.75 -35.75
C PRO A 205 19.01 0.18 -36.18
N GLU A 206 20.25 -0.17 -35.85
CA GLU A 206 21.43 0.57 -36.27
C GLU A 206 22.24 -0.24 -37.29
N LEU A 207 22.69 0.44 -38.36
CA LEU A 207 23.59 -0.15 -39.34
C LEU A 207 25.03 0.08 -38.90
N PHE A 208 25.84 -0.97 -38.89
CA PHE A 208 27.25 -0.91 -38.56
C PHE A 208 28.07 -1.72 -39.57
N PHE A 209 29.26 -1.22 -39.89
CA PHE A 209 30.24 -1.93 -40.72
C PHE A 209 31.64 -1.50 -40.30
N LEU A 210 32.62 -2.39 -40.49
CA LEU A 210 33.97 -2.25 -39.94
C LEU A 210 34.88 -1.29 -40.71
N SER A 211 34.40 -0.71 -41.81
CA SER A 211 35.16 0.19 -42.68
C SER A 211 34.36 1.46 -42.99
N GLU A 212 34.98 2.53 -43.46
CA GLU A 212 34.25 3.74 -43.91
C GLU A 212 33.71 3.59 -45.35
N SER A 213 34.25 2.64 -46.10
CA SER A 213 33.84 2.33 -47.46
C SER A 213 34.18 0.88 -47.82
N PHE A 214 33.57 0.38 -48.89
CA PHE A 214 33.93 -0.88 -49.53
C PHE A 214 34.60 -0.62 -50.86
N SER A 215 35.56 -1.47 -51.24
CA SER A 215 36.27 -1.38 -52.52
C SER A 215 36.15 -2.69 -53.28
N VAL A 216 35.92 -2.61 -54.59
CA VAL A 216 35.86 -3.77 -55.49
C VAL A 216 36.64 -3.45 -56.76
N LEU A 217 37.41 -4.42 -57.26
CA LEU A 217 38.20 -4.27 -58.48
C LEU A 217 37.30 -4.28 -59.72
N GLU A 218 37.73 -3.60 -60.77
CA GLU A 218 37.07 -3.71 -62.08
C GLU A 218 37.18 -5.13 -62.66
N ASN A 219 36.21 -5.53 -63.49
CA ASN A 219 36.13 -6.83 -64.16
C ASN A 219 35.96 -8.06 -63.24
N GLN A 220 35.50 -7.87 -62.01
CA GLN A 220 35.15 -8.98 -61.13
C GLN A 220 33.93 -9.76 -61.67
N PRO A 221 33.85 -11.09 -61.41
CA PRO A 221 32.70 -11.90 -61.81
C PRO A 221 31.39 -11.36 -61.23
N LYS A 222 30.28 -11.72 -61.88
CA LYS A 222 28.93 -11.50 -61.32
C LYS A 222 28.86 -12.15 -59.93
N ASP A 223 28.13 -11.50 -59.02
CA ASP A 223 27.88 -11.96 -57.64
C ASP A 223 29.12 -11.91 -56.72
N THR A 224 30.12 -11.08 -57.05
CA THR A 224 31.26 -10.78 -56.17
C THR A 224 30.80 -10.05 -54.90
N LEU A 225 31.17 -10.58 -53.73
CA LEU A 225 30.93 -9.94 -52.44
C LEU A 225 31.78 -8.67 -52.32
N VAL A 226 31.12 -7.53 -52.10
CA VAL A 226 31.77 -6.22 -51.97
C VAL A 226 32.01 -5.84 -50.50
N GLY A 227 31.16 -6.31 -49.60
CA GLY A 227 31.22 -6.01 -48.17
C GLY A 227 30.02 -6.57 -47.44
N VAL A 228 30.09 -6.54 -46.10
CA VAL A 228 29.01 -6.96 -45.21
C VAL A 228 28.60 -5.76 -44.36
N ILE A 229 27.31 -5.46 -44.35
CA ILE A 229 26.70 -4.48 -43.44
C ILE A 229 25.99 -5.28 -42.36
N GLU A 230 26.35 -5.03 -41.11
CA GLU A 230 25.69 -5.62 -39.96
C GLU A 230 24.54 -4.72 -39.50
N VAL A 231 23.45 -5.35 -39.06
CA VAL A 231 22.33 -4.67 -38.42
C VAL A 231 22.38 -5.05 -36.95
N LEU A 232 22.67 -4.08 -36.09
CA LEU A 232 22.64 -4.27 -34.65
C LEU A 232 21.27 -3.81 -34.14
N LEU A 233 20.56 -4.73 -33.49
CA LEU A 233 19.49 -4.33 -32.58
C LEU A 233 20.14 -3.85 -31.27
N PRO A 234 19.65 -2.77 -30.66
CA PRO A 234 20.32 -2.13 -29.53
C PRO A 234 20.54 -3.02 -28.30
N TYR A 235 19.77 -4.11 -28.13
CA TYR A 235 20.06 -5.20 -27.18
C TYR A 235 21.48 -5.79 -27.27
N TYR A 236 22.15 -5.71 -28.42
CA TYR A 236 23.46 -6.34 -28.66
C TYR A 236 24.67 -5.42 -28.40
N ARG A 237 24.46 -4.20 -27.87
CA ARG A 237 25.53 -3.20 -27.68
C ARG A 237 26.66 -3.64 -26.74
N ALA A 238 26.42 -4.61 -25.85
CA ALA A 238 27.40 -4.99 -24.83
C ALA A 238 28.51 -5.93 -25.29
N ASN A 239 28.40 -6.57 -26.46
CA ASN A 239 29.42 -7.46 -27.01
C ASN A 239 29.40 -7.42 -28.54
N PRO A 240 30.14 -6.50 -29.20
CA PRO A 240 30.35 -6.61 -30.64
C PRO A 240 30.94 -8.00 -30.93
N PRO A 241 30.50 -8.70 -31.99
CA PRO A 241 31.10 -9.97 -32.37
C PRO A 241 32.60 -9.75 -32.53
N ASN A 242 33.39 -10.51 -31.76
CA ASN A 242 34.84 -10.46 -31.82
C ASN A 242 35.25 -10.70 -33.28
N SER A 243 35.76 -9.66 -33.95
CA SER A 243 36.35 -9.74 -35.29
C SER A 243 37.73 -10.41 -35.23
N LYS A 244 37.77 -11.62 -34.68
CA LYS A 244 38.95 -12.50 -34.72
C LYS A 244 38.49 -13.86 -35.21
N ASN A 245 38.30 -13.94 -36.52
CA ASN A 245 38.52 -15.13 -37.31
C ASN A 245 38.70 -14.68 -38.76
N GLU A 246 39.93 -14.25 -39.06
CA GLU A 246 40.62 -14.48 -40.34
C GLU A 246 42.14 -14.30 -40.11
#